data_AF-A0A846D8H5-F1
#
_entry.id   AF-A0A846D8H5-F1
#
_cell.length_a   1.000
_cell.length_b   1.000
_cell.length_c   1.000
_cell.angle_alpha   90.00
_cell.angle_beta   90.00
_cell.angle_gamma   90.00
#
_symmetry.space_group_name_H-M   'P 1'
#
loop_
_entity.id
_entity.type
_entity.pdbx_description
1 polymer ?
#
loop_
_entity_poly.entity_id
_entity_poly.type
_entity_poly.pdbx_seq_one_letter_code
_entity_poly.pdbx_strand_id
1 'polypeptide(L)' 'MPIKHQKAQTDTPLRYKMHVNKGDTVQVIAGRDKGKIGEILRTLPKISTAVVKGVN' A
#
# COMPACT_ATOMS: atom_id res chain seq x y z
N MET A 1 -26.84 -36.11 -17.72
CA MET A 1 -26.06 -34.92 -18.13
C MET A 1 -25.81 -34.03 -16.92
N PRO A 2 -24.59 -33.98 -16.36
CA PRO A 2 -24.29 -33.11 -15.23
C PRO A 2 -23.79 -31.74 -15.73
N ILE A 3 -24.51 -30.68 -15.38
CA ILE A 3 -24.02 -29.31 -15.48
C ILE A 3 -23.20 -29.04 -14.22
N LYS A 4 -21.87 -28.95 -14.33
CA LYS A 4 -21.01 -28.38 -13.28
C LYS A 4 -20.08 -27.34 -13.91
N HIS A 5 -20.52 -26.09 -13.88
CA HIS A 5 -19.63 -24.94 -14.01
C HIS A 5 -19.21 -24.51 -12.60
N GLN A 6 -18.12 -25.06 -12.08
CA GLN A 6 -17.44 -24.47 -10.93
C GLN A 6 -16.49 -23.39 -11.48
N LYS A 7 -16.91 -22.12 -11.42
CA LYS A 7 -15.99 -21.01 -11.63
C LYS A 7 -15.07 -20.92 -10.42
N ALA A 8 -13.80 -21.26 -10.62
CA ALA A 8 -12.73 -20.99 -9.67
C ALA A 8 -12.65 -19.47 -9.46
N GLN A 9 -12.95 -19.02 -8.26
CA GLN A 9 -12.68 -17.64 -7.83
C GLN A 9 -11.16 -17.50 -7.75
N THR A 10 -10.55 -16.83 -8.73
CA THR A 10 -9.16 -16.43 -8.64
C THR A 10 -9.06 -15.27 -7.64
N ASP A 11 -8.72 -15.61 -6.39
CA ASP A 11 -8.33 -14.70 -5.31
C ASP A 11 -7.16 -13.81 -5.75
N THR A 12 -7.48 -12.77 -6.51
CA THR A 12 -6.50 -11.74 -6.85
C THR A 12 -6.47 -10.80 -5.64
N PRO A 13 -5.36 -10.69 -4.89
CA PRO A 13 -5.34 -9.82 -3.73
C PRO A 13 -5.61 -8.39 -4.22
N LEU A 14 -6.66 -7.76 -3.70
CA LEU A 14 -6.98 -6.35 -3.94
C LEU A 14 -5.77 -5.51 -3.48
N ARG A 15 -4.85 -5.23 -4.40
CA ARG A 15 -3.71 -4.35 -4.18
C ARG A 15 -4.09 -2.98 -4.66
N TYR A 16 -4.23 -2.04 -3.73
CA TYR A 16 -4.34 -0.64 -4.10
C TYR A 16 -3.05 -0.20 -4.79
N LYS A 17 -3.18 0.37 -5.98
CA LYS A 17 -2.05 0.93 -6.73
C LYS A 17 -1.56 2.16 -5.97
N MET A 18 -0.42 2.02 -5.28
CA MET A 18 0.23 3.13 -4.58
C MET A 18 1.29 3.73 -5.49
N HIS A 19 1.43 5.06 -5.43
CA HIS A 19 2.46 5.80 -6.17
C HIS A 19 3.83 5.80 -5.49
N VAL A 20 3.98 5.02 -4.41
CA VAL A 20 5.16 5.04 -3.55
C VAL A 20 5.72 3.63 -3.36
N ASN A 21 7.03 3.50 -3.44
CA ASN A 21 7.78 2.27 -3.23
C ASN A 21 8.69 2.36 -1.99
N LYS A 22 9.25 1.23 -1.57
CA LYS A 22 10.28 1.22 -0.51
C LYS A 22 11.55 1.89 -1.02
N GLY A 23 12.15 2.75 -0.19
CA GLY A 23 13.33 3.54 -0.56
C GLY A 23 13.01 4.89 -1.21
N ASP A 24 11.74 5.18 -1.51
CA ASP A 24 11.37 6.51 -1.98
C ASP A 24 11.46 7.52 -0.84
N THR A 25 11.89 8.74 -1.18
CA THR A 25 11.90 9.87 -0.26
C THR A 25 10.60 10.65 -0.41
N VAL A 26 9.84 10.80 0.67
CA VAL A 26 8.55 11.47 0.67
C VAL A 26 8.50 12.56 1.72
N GLN A 27 7.69 13.58 1.45
CA GLN A 27 7.41 14.65 2.39
C GLN A 27 5.99 14.54 2.93
N VAL A 28 5.83 14.73 4.23
CA VAL A 28 4.53 14.75 4.89
C VAL A 28 3.79 16.05 4.55
N ILE A 29 2.62 15.93 3.93
CA ILE A 29 1.82 17.06 3.45
C ILE A 29 0.83 17.59 4.51
N ALA A 30 0.43 16.75 5.46
CA ALA A 30 -0.59 17.05 6.46
C ALA A 30 -0.33 16.30 7.78
N GLY A 31 -0.94 16.76 8.88
CA GLY A 31 -0.81 16.17 10.21
C GLY A 31 0.26 16.84 11.09
N ARG A 32 0.52 16.23 12.25
CA ARG A 32 1.46 16.76 13.26
C ARG A 32 2.90 16.84 12.75
N ASP A 33 3.25 15.98 11.81
CA ASP A 33 4.58 15.85 11.22
C ASP A 33 4.72 16.55 9.86
N LYS A 34 3.80 17.47 9.53
CA LYS A 34 3.82 18.22 8.27
C LYS A 34 5.18 18.85 8.00
N GLY A 35 5.68 18.67 6.79
CA GLY A 35 6.96 19.21 6.32
C GLY A 35 8.16 18.30 6.55
N LYS A 36 8.05 17.26 7.40
CA LYS A 36 9.12 16.27 7.57
C LYS A 36 9.33 15.48 6.28
N ILE A 37 10.60 15.29 5.94
CA ILE A 37 11.04 14.49 4.80
C ILE A 37 11.64 13.21 5.38
N GLY A 38 11.26 12.07 4.81
CA GLY A 38 11.78 10.78 5.24
C GLY A 38 11.68 9.72 4.16
N GLU A 39 12.42 8.64 4.36
CA GLU A 39 12.48 7.51 3.45
C GLU A 39 11.44 6.46 3.82
N ILE A 40 10.81 5.82 2.84
CA ILE A 40 9.82 4.78 3.08
C ILE A 40 10.51 3.47 3.45
N LEU A 41 10.28 3.00 4.69
CA LEU A 41 10.77 1.71 5.17
C LEU A 41 9.94 0.55 4.63
N ARG A 42 8.61 0.72 4.63
CA ARG A 42 7.68 -0.31 4.13
C ARG A 42 6.37 0.27 3.67
N THR A 43 5.85 -0.32 2.60
CA THR A 43 4.52 -0.05 2.07
C THR A 43 3.58 -1.20 2.41
N LEU A 44 2.37 -0.87 2.84
CA LEU A 44 1.31 -1.82 3.19
C LEU A 44 0.15 -1.63 2.21
N PRO A 45 0.23 -2.20 0.99
CA PRO A 45 -0.77 -2.01 -0.07
C PRO A 45 -2.15 -2.55 0.30
N LYS A 46 -2.24 -3.48 1.27
CA LYS A 46 -3.51 -4.03 1.77
C LYS A 46 -4.36 -2.99 2.51
N ILE A 47 -3.71 -2.01 3.15
CA ILE A 47 -4.35 -0.97 3.96
C ILE A 47 -3.96 0.43 3.48
N SER A 48 -3.45 0.54 2.24
CA SER A 48 -3.03 1.80 1.61
C SER A 48 -2.16 2.71 2.50
N THR A 49 -1.29 2.12 3.33
CA THR A 49 -0.48 2.86 4.32
C THR A 49 1.01 2.67 4.03
N ALA A 50 1.83 3.70 4.26
CA ALA A 50 3.29 3.62 4.16
C ALA A 50 3.93 4.05 5.49
N VAL A 51 5.02 3.37 5.87
CA VAL A 51 5.79 3.69 7.07
C VAL A 51 7.04 4.43 6.64
N VAL A 52 7.21 5.65 7.15
CA VAL A 52 8.30 6.56 6.81
C VAL A 52 9.27 6.68 7.98
N LYS A 53 10.57 6.65 7.69
CA LYS A 53 11.64 6.78 8.69
C LYS A 53 11.59 8.16 9.35
N GLY A 54 11.50 8.20 10.67
CA GLY A 54 11.47 9.45 11.44
C GLY A 54 10.08 10.11 11.54
N VAL A 55 9.04 9.45 11.03
CA VAL A 55 7.65 9.92 11.08
C VAL A 55 6.80 8.83 11.74
N ASN A 56 6.51 9.00 13.03
CA ASN A 56 5.49 8.27 13.80
C ASN A 56 5.21 9.01 15.11
#